data_AF-A0A9E6AEE2-F1
#
_entry.id   AF-A0A9E6AEE2-F1
#
_cell.length_a   1.000
_cell.length_b   1.000
_cell.length_c   1.000
_cell.angle_alpha   90.00
_cell.angle_beta   90.00
_cell.angle_gamma   90.00
#
_symmetry.space_group_name_H-M   'P 1'
#
loop_
_entity.id
_entity.type
_entity.pdbx_description
1 polymer ?
#
loop_
_entity_poly.entity_id
_entity_poly.type
_entity_poly.pdbx_seq_one_letter_code
_entity_poly.pdbx_strand_id
1 'polypeptide(L)' 'RHPKIGDGVLIGAGAKVLGNIHVGECSRIAAGSVVLEEVPRCKTVAGIPARIVGEAGCSQPAMSMDQHFVE' A
#
# COMPACT_ATOMS: atom_id res chain seq x y z
N ARG A 1 10.30 0.64 16.38
CA ARG A 1 10.09 -0.52 15.47
C ARG A 1 9.39 0.01 14.22
N HIS A 2 9.93 -0.26 13.02
CA HIS A 2 9.52 0.40 11.77
C HIS A 2 9.12 -0.60 10.68
N PRO A 3 8.23 -0.19 9.75
CA PRO A 3 7.81 -1.01 8.61
C PRO A 3 8.96 -1.35 7.66
N LYS A 4 8.78 -2.41 6.88
CA LYS A 4 9.65 -2.79 5.76
C LYS A 4 8.85 -2.61 4.50
N ILE A 5 9.30 -1.71 3.64
CA ILE A 5 8.61 -1.38 2.39
C ILE A 5 9.33 -2.12 1.27
N GLY A 6 8.60 -2.99 0.57
CA GLY A 6 9.09 -3.71 -0.59
C GLY A 6 9.33 -2.80 -1.79
N ASP A 7 10.03 -3.33 -2.80
CA ASP A 7 10.31 -2.59 -4.01
C ASP A 7 9.04 -2.26 -4.81
N GLY A 8 9.04 -1.12 -5.50
CA GLY A 8 7.93 -0.68 -6.35
C GLY A 8 6.64 -0.30 -5.62
N VAL A 9 6.63 -0.22 -4.27
CA VAL A 9 5.44 0.14 -3.49
C VAL A 9 5.07 1.61 -3.66
N LEU A 10 3.80 1.88 -3.98
CA LEU A 10 3.23 3.22 -3.96
C LEU A 10 2.61 3.52 -2.59
N ILE A 11 3.04 4.61 -1.94
CA ILE A 11 2.46 5.10 -0.69
C ILE A 11 1.79 6.45 -0.95
N GLY A 12 0.46 6.47 -0.87
CA GLY A 12 -0.34 7.68 -1.07
C GLY A 12 -0.12 8.71 0.03
N ALA A 13 -0.42 9.97 -0.30
CA ALA A 13 -0.25 11.10 0.61
C ALA A 13 -0.97 10.88 1.94
N GLY A 14 -0.29 11.17 3.06
CA GLY A 14 -0.87 11.09 4.40
C GLY A 14 -1.13 9.68 4.94
N ALA A 15 -0.76 8.63 4.20
CA ALA A 15 -0.84 7.27 4.71
C ALA A 15 0.11 7.06 5.91
N LYS A 16 -0.32 6.25 6.87
CA LYS A 16 0.43 5.88 8.07
C LYS A 16 0.62 4.38 8.07
N VAL A 17 1.87 3.93 8.04
CA VAL A 17 2.23 2.52 8.13
C VAL A 17 2.93 2.30 9.46
N LEU A 18 2.33 1.51 10.35
CA LEU A 18 2.75 1.43 11.75
C LEU A 18 3.05 -0.02 12.15
N GLY A 19 4.14 -0.20 12.88
CA GLY A 19 4.54 -1.50 13.43
C GLY A 19 5.69 -2.16 12.70
N ASN A 20 6.02 -3.37 13.15
CA ASN A 20 7.04 -4.20 12.55
C ASN A 20 6.41 -5.09 11.45
N ILE A 21 5.88 -4.47 10.41
CA ILE A 21 5.13 -5.13 9.34
C ILE A 21 5.83 -4.99 7.99
N HIS A 22 5.63 -5.95 7.11
CA HIS A 22 6.05 -5.88 5.72
C HIS A 22 4.92 -5.38 4.82
N VAL A 23 5.27 -4.49 3.90
CA VAL A 23 4.46 -4.17 2.74
C VAL A 23 5.12 -4.83 1.55
N GLY A 24 4.45 -5.84 0.99
CA GLY A 24 4.96 -6.63 -0.13
C GLY A 24 5.26 -5.77 -1.36
N GLU A 25 6.18 -6.26 -2.18
CA GLU A 25 6.58 -5.60 -3.42
C GLU A 25 5.38 -5.32 -4.34
N CYS A 26 5.50 -4.23 -5.11
CA CYS A 26 4.52 -3.82 -6.10
C CYS A 26 3.12 -3.59 -5.54
N SER A 27 2.98 -3.32 -4.24
CA SER A 27 1.71 -3.01 -3.59
C SER A 27 1.42 -1.51 -3.57
N ARG A 28 0.16 -1.15 -3.34
CA ARG A 28 -0.32 0.23 -3.32
C ARG A 28 -1.06 0.51 -2.02
N ILE A 29 -0.69 1.60 -1.35
CA ILE A 29 -1.36 2.10 -0.14
C ILE A 29 -2.09 3.39 -0.51
N ALA A 30 -3.41 3.41 -0.33
CA ALA A 30 -4.21 4.59 -0.61
C ALA A 30 -3.89 5.76 0.29
N ALA A 31 -4.05 6.98 -0.24
CA ALA A 31 -3.90 8.21 0.52
C ALA A 31 -4.76 8.18 1.79
N GLY A 32 -4.22 8.70 2.89
CA GLY A 32 -4.90 8.77 4.19
C GLY A 32 -5.11 7.43 4.92
N SER A 33 -4.63 6.29 4.37
CA SER A 33 -4.84 4.98 4.99
C SER A 33 -4.01 4.75 6.24
N VAL A 34 -4.49 3.92 7.17
CA VAL A 34 -3.75 3.49 8.37
C VAL A 34 -3.51 1.99 8.32
N VAL A 35 -2.29 1.59 7.97
CA VAL A 35 -1.88 0.19 7.80
C VAL A 35 -1.28 -0.35 9.10
N LEU A 36 -1.92 -1.38 9.66
CA LEU A 36 -1.56 -1.99 10.94
C LEU A 36 -1.18 -3.48 10.80
N GLU A 37 -1.37 -4.06 9.62
CA GLU A 37 -1.19 -5.48 9.31
C GLU A 37 -0.28 -5.63 8.08
N GLU A 38 0.34 -6.80 7.90
CA GLU A 38 1.17 -7.05 6.71
C GLU A 38 0.34 -6.99 5.43
N VAL A 39 0.94 -6.42 4.38
CA VAL A 39 0.32 -6.30 3.06
C VAL A 39 0.99 -7.30 2.11
N PRO A 40 0.26 -8.25 1.51
CA PRO A 40 0.83 -9.15 0.51
C PRO A 40 1.35 -8.38 -0.71
N ARG A 41 2.20 -9.02 -1.53
CA ARG A 41 2.67 -8.48 -2.81
C ARG A 41 1.51 -8.15 -3.76
N CYS A 42 1.69 -7.15 -4.62
CA CYS A 42 0.76 -6.79 -5.70
C CYS A 42 -0.67 -6.42 -5.23
N LYS A 43 -0.87 -6.03 -3.97
CA LYS A 43 -2.19 -5.66 -3.43
C LYS A 43 -2.37 -4.16 -3.28
N THR A 44 -3.61 -3.72 -3.42
CA THR A 44 -4.04 -2.39 -3.02
C THR A 44 -4.72 -2.46 -1.65
N VAL A 45 -4.29 -1.60 -0.72
CA VAL A 45 -4.94 -1.42 0.59
C VAL A 45 -5.44 0.01 0.77
N ALA A 46 -6.60 0.15 1.41
CA ALA A 46 -7.21 1.44 1.71
C ALA A 46 -7.99 1.42 3.03
N GLY A 47 -8.16 2.59 3.65
CA GLY A 47 -9.05 2.81 4.80
C GLY A 47 -8.35 2.94 6.16
N ILE A 48 -9.17 3.08 7.21
CA ILE A 48 -8.75 3.25 8.61
C ILE A 48 -9.61 2.33 9.51
N PRO A 49 -9.13 1.15 9.93
CA PRO A 49 -7.85 0.54 9.55
C PRO A 49 -7.86 0.06 8.09
N ALA A 50 -6.68 0.02 7.47
CA ALA A 50 -6.55 -0.37 6.07
C ALA A 50 -6.91 -1.84 5.87
N ARG A 51 -7.60 -2.13 4.76
CA ARG A 51 -7.96 -3.47 4.30
C ARG A 51 -7.59 -3.63 2.84
N ILE A 52 -7.40 -4.86 2.40
CA ILE A 52 -7.19 -5.17 0.98
C ILE A 52 -8.48 -4.84 0.23
N VAL A 53 -8.37 -3.97 -0.77
CA VAL A 53 -9.51 -3.54 -1.62
C VAL A 53 -9.35 -3.99 -3.07
N GLY A 54 -8.20 -4.57 -3.43
CA GLY A 54 -8.00 -5.12 -4.77
C GLY A 54 -6.54 -5.40 -5.11
N GLU A 55 -6.25 -5.56 -6.40
CA GLU A 55 -4.88 -5.66 -6.92
C GLU A 55 -4.26 -4.28 -7.12
N ALA A 56 -2.93 -4.20 -7.17
CA ALA A 56 -2.19 -2.95 -7.43
C ALA A 56 -2.26 -2.48 -8.90
N GLY A 57 -2.78 -3.33 -9.80
CA GLY A 57 -3.07 -2.99 -11.20
C GLY A 57 -1.86 -2.90 -12.14
N CYS A 58 -0.64 -2.79 -11.62
CA CYS A 58 0.58 -2.79 -12.42
C CYS A 58 1.77 -3.43 -11.68
N SER A 59 2.83 -3.76 -12.42
CA SER A 59 4.04 -4.36 -11.86
C SER A 59 4.87 -3.38 -11.04
N GLN A 60 4.72 -2.07 -11.21
CA GLN A 60 5.47 -1.05 -10.46
C GLN A 60 4.60 0.19 -10.15
N PRO A 61 3.69 0.12 -9.15
CA PRO A 61 2.84 1.25 -8.76
C PRO A 61 3.60 2.53 -8.43
N ALA A 62 4.81 2.41 -7.85
CA ALA A 62 5.66 3.57 -7.56
C ALA A 62 6.16 4.32 -8.80
N MET A 63 6.15 3.68 -9.98
CA MET A 63 6.61 4.32 -11.22
C MET A 63 5.46 4.97 -11.99
N SER A 64 4.29 4.34 -12.02
CA SER A 64 3.11 4.87 -12.70
C SER A 64 2.43 6.00 -11.92
N MET A 65 2.59 6.00 -10.58
CA MET A 65 2.00 6.99 -9.67
C MET A 65 0.47 7.12 -9.79
N ASP A 66 -0.21 6.05 -10.19
CA ASP A 66 -1.67 6.05 -10.30
C ASP A 66 -2.35 6.05 -8.91
N GLN A 67 -2.86 7.22 -8.54
CA GLN A 67 -3.58 7.47 -7.29
C GLN A 67 -5.07 7.17 -7.39
N HIS A 68 -5.59 6.83 -8.57
CA HIS A 68 -7.01 6.54 -8.73
C HIS A 68 -7.32 5.15 -8.16
N PHE A 69 -8.23 5.14 -7.19
CA PHE A 69 -8.90 3.93 -6.72
C PHE A 69 -10.23 3.86 -7.45
N VAL A 70 -10.30 3.04 -8.49
CA VAL A 70 -11.58 2.69 -9.11
C VAL A 70 -12.16 1.54 -8.30
N GLU A 71 -13.41 1.71 -7.86
CA GLU A 71 -14.25 0.68 -7.23
C GLU A 71 -14.34 -0.60 -8.08
#